data_AF-A0A7Y5BJ39-F1
#
_entry.id   AF-A0A7Y5BJ39-F1
#
_cell.length_a   1.000
_cell.length_b   1.000
_cell.length_c   1.000
_cell.angle_alpha   90.00
_cell.angle_beta   90.00
_cell.angle_gamma   90.00
#
_symmetry.space_group_name_H-M   'P 1'
#
loop_
_entity.id
_entity.type
_entity.pdbx_description
1 polymer ?
#
loop_
_entity_poly.entity_id
_entity_poly.type
_entity_poly.pdbx_seq_one_letter_code
_entity_poly.pdbx_strand_id
1 'polypeptide(L)'
;NPTIKVVNDQIGRPTSALFLSKLVVEALENNLTGVYNAGPSDFCSWFQLAKYIVKDKNCEVVPIPSSEFPTPAKRPLYSVLSVDKIQKAIPKSKVLNSSWKELVDEYLET
;
A
#
# COMPACT_ATOMS: atom_id res chain seq x y z
N ASN A 1 8.02 -6.52 26.14
CA ASN A 1 7.02 -5.87 25.29
C ASN A 1 6.29 -6.93 24.48
N PRO A 2 4.99 -6.80 24.19
CA PRO A 2 4.34 -7.70 23.23
C PRO A 2 5.09 -7.68 21.89
N THR A 3 5.24 -8.86 21.28
CA THR A 3 6.01 -9.05 20.05
C THR A 3 5.11 -9.64 18.97
N ILE A 4 5.16 -9.09 17.76
CA ILE A 4 4.49 -9.64 16.58
C ILE A 4 5.52 -10.00 15.51
N LYS A 5 5.32 -11.14 14.85
CA LYS A 5 6.12 -11.58 13.70
C LYS A 5 5.39 -11.23 12.41
N VAL A 6 6.07 -10.56 11.49
CA VAL A 6 5.45 -10.07 10.25
C VAL A 6 6.32 -10.40 9.05
N VAL A 7 5.70 -10.92 8.00
CA VAL A 7 6.40 -11.31 6.76
C VAL A 7 7.08 -10.11 6.10
N ASN A 8 8.35 -10.27 5.71
CA ASN A 8 9.18 -9.21 5.13
C ASN A 8 9.57 -9.46 3.67
N ASP A 9 9.24 -10.62 3.12
CA ASP A 9 9.54 -11.04 1.75
C ASP A 9 8.33 -10.93 0.80
N GLN A 10 7.19 -10.41 1.28
CA GLN A 10 6.01 -10.09 0.49
C GLN A 10 5.89 -8.57 0.33
N ILE A 11 6.09 -8.08 -0.89
CA ILE A 11 6.15 -6.65 -1.23
C ILE A 11 4.91 -6.21 -2.00
N GLY A 12 4.29 -5.12 -1.58
CA GLY A 12 3.08 -4.57 -2.20
C GLY A 12 2.91 -3.06 -1.94
N ARG A 13 1.76 -2.52 -2.34
CA ARG A 13 1.40 -1.11 -2.13
C ARG A 13 0.23 -1.03 -1.14
N PRO A 14 0.42 -0.53 0.09
CA PRO A 14 -0.70 -0.26 0.99
C PRO A 14 -1.56 0.87 0.41
N THR A 15 -2.80 0.56 0.04
CA THR A 15 -3.70 1.51 -0.64
C THR A 15 -4.85 1.88 0.28
N SER A 16 -4.96 3.16 0.65
CA SER A 16 -6.10 3.68 1.41
C SER A 16 -7.38 3.69 0.57
N ALA A 17 -8.52 3.35 1.18
CA ALA A 17 -9.82 3.42 0.53
C ALA A 17 -10.21 4.88 0.16
N LEU A 18 -9.84 5.85 1.01
CA LEU A 18 -10.06 7.27 0.76
C LEU A 18 -9.22 7.78 -0.41
N PHE A 19 -7.95 7.34 -0.49
CA PHE A 19 -7.10 7.61 -1.65
C PHE A 19 -7.71 7.04 -2.93
N LEU A 20 -8.14 5.78 -2.89
CA LEU A 20 -8.69 5.11 -4.07
C LEU A 20 -10.00 5.76 -4.52
N SER A 21 -10.87 6.18 -3.60
CA SER A 21 -12.12 6.87 -3.95
C SER A 21 -11.86 8.22 -4.64
N LYS A 22 -10.90 9.01 -4.16
CA LYS A 22 -10.45 10.26 -4.80
C LYS A 22 -9.98 10.00 -6.25
N LEU A 23 -9.20 8.93 -6.48
CA LEU A 23 -8.76 8.55 -7.83
C LEU A 23 -9.90 8.09 -8.73
N VAL A 24 -10.88 7.38 -8.20
CA VAL A 24 -12.06 6.97 -8.97
C VAL A 24 -12.84 8.20 -9.45
N VAL A 25 -13.05 9.19 -8.57
CA VAL A 25 -13.69 10.45 -8.95
C VAL A 25 -12.91 11.17 -10.04
N GLU A 26 -11.59 11.34 -9.85
CA GLU A 26 -10.73 11.98 -10.84
C GLU A 26 -10.72 11.22 -12.19
N ALA A 27 -10.74 9.89 -12.16
CA ALA A 27 -10.83 9.07 -13.36
C ALA A 27 -12.15 9.28 -14.11
N LEU A 28 -13.27 9.44 -13.40
CA LEU A 28 -14.58 9.73 -13.97
C LEU A 28 -14.60 11.13 -14.60
N GLU A 29 -14.08 12.14 -13.91
CA GLU A 29 -13.98 13.51 -14.42
C GLU A 29 -13.13 13.62 -15.70
N ASN A 30 -12.10 12.77 -15.82
CA ASN A 30 -11.26 12.66 -17.00
C ASN A 30 -11.77 11.66 -18.05
N ASN A 31 -12.97 11.11 -17.87
CA ASN A 31 -13.60 10.14 -18.78
C ASN A 31 -12.70 8.94 -19.12
N LEU A 32 -11.93 8.45 -18.14
CA LEU A 32 -11.06 7.29 -18.33
C LEU A 32 -11.89 6.02 -18.56
N THR A 33 -11.46 5.18 -19.50
CA THR A 33 -12.11 3.91 -19.82
C THR A 33 -11.12 2.76 -19.90
N GLY A 34 -11.57 1.55 -19.56
CA GLY A 34 -10.76 0.34 -19.54
C GLY A 34 -10.12 0.06 -18.17
N VAL A 35 -9.10 -0.80 -18.16
CA VAL A 35 -8.50 -1.32 -16.93
C VAL A 35 -7.27 -0.50 -16.52
N TYR A 36 -7.22 -0.08 -15.25
CA TYR A 36 -6.10 0.65 -14.66
C TYR A 36 -5.75 0.06 -13.28
N ASN A 37 -4.45 0.03 -12.98
CA ASN A 37 -3.99 -0.19 -11.62
C ASN A 37 -3.82 1.17 -10.94
N ALA A 38 -4.17 1.26 -9.66
CA ALA A 38 -4.03 2.45 -8.84
C ALA A 38 -3.43 2.09 -7.48
N GLY A 39 -2.58 2.96 -6.95
CA GLY A 39 -1.90 2.82 -5.67
C GLY A 39 -0.97 4.00 -5.41
N PRO A 40 -0.44 4.15 -4.18
CA PRO A 40 0.53 5.18 -3.83
C PRO A 40 1.78 5.13 -4.71
N SER A 41 2.60 6.19 -4.66
CA SER A 41 3.81 6.34 -5.47
C SER A 41 4.91 5.31 -5.14
N ASP A 42 5.01 4.90 -3.88
CA ASP A 42 5.97 3.91 -3.38
C ASP A 42 5.29 2.62 -2.85
N PHE A 43 6.11 1.67 -2.39
CA PHE A 43 5.69 0.33 -1.95
C PHE A 43 6.52 -0.11 -0.74
N CYS A 44 6.06 -1.15 -0.04
CA CYS A 44 6.76 -1.69 1.12
C CYS A 44 6.39 -3.17 1.36
N SER A 45 7.11 -3.81 2.29
CA SER A 45 6.72 -5.11 2.83
C SER A 45 5.65 -4.97 3.91
N TRP A 46 4.94 -6.07 4.22
CA TRP A 46 4.02 -6.09 5.37
C TRP A 46 4.73 -5.73 6.68
N PHE A 47 5.97 -6.19 6.87
CA PHE A 47 6.80 -5.82 8.00
C PHE A 47 7.03 -4.31 8.10
N GLN A 48 7.38 -3.65 7.00
CA GLN A 48 7.60 -2.21 6.98
C GLN A 48 6.32 -1.42 7.30
N LEU A 49 5.17 -1.86 6.76
CA LEU A 49 3.87 -1.27 7.09
C LEU A 49 3.55 -1.42 8.59
N ALA A 50 3.65 -2.64 9.12
CA ALA A 50 3.35 -2.92 10.53
C ALA A 50 4.26 -2.11 11.47
N LYS A 51 5.57 -2.08 11.18
CA LYS A 51 6.55 -1.28 11.95
C LYS A 51 6.22 0.20 11.94
N TYR A 52 5.70 0.74 10.83
CA TYR A 52 5.31 2.14 10.74
C TYR A 52 4.04 2.44 11.55
N ILE A 53 3.01 1.59 11.46
CA ILE A 53 1.74 1.76 12.19
C ILE A 53 1.96 1.75 13.70
N VAL A 54 2.82 0.86 14.22
CA VAL A 54 3.01 0.69 15.67
C VAL A 54 4.21 1.46 16.23
N LYS A 55 4.80 2.40 15.47
CA LYS A 55 6.04 3.11 15.82
C LYS A 55 6.02 3.76 17.21
N ASP A 56 4.85 4.23 17.65
CA ASP A 56 4.64 4.91 18.94
C ASP A 56 3.95 4.02 20.00
N LYS A 57 3.86 2.71 19.74
CA LYS A 57 3.27 1.72 20.66
C LYS A 57 4.37 0.89 21.30
N ASN A 58 4.10 0.39 22.51
CA ASN A 58 5.00 -0.55 23.18
C ASN A 58 4.89 -1.96 22.58
N CYS A 59 5.26 -2.14 21.31
CA CYS A 59 5.17 -3.39 20.56
C CYS A 59 6.43 -3.60 19.71
N GLU A 60 7.03 -4.79 19.80
CA GLU A 60 8.17 -5.16 18.96
C GLU A 60 7.67 -5.86 17.68
N VAL A 61 8.18 -5.42 16.52
CA VAL A 61 7.87 -6.05 15.22
C VAL A 61 9.10 -6.77 14.72
N VAL A 62 8.99 -8.10 14.54
CA VAL A 62 10.08 -8.97 14.09
C VAL A 62 9.83 -9.39 12.64
N PRO A 63 10.78 -9.16 11.71
CA PRO A 63 10.64 -9.61 10.33
C PRO A 63 10.83 -11.13 10.25
N ILE A 64 9.97 -11.80 9.48
CA ILE A 64 10.12 -13.23 9.15
C ILE A 64 10.01 -13.46 7.63
N PRO A 65 10.60 -14.53 7.09
CA PRO A 65 10.27 -15.01 5.75
C PRO A 65 8.87 -15.66 5.74
N SER A 66 8.22 -15.65 4.60
CA SER A 66 6.92 -16.30 4.38
C SER A 66 6.95 -17.81 4.63
N SER A 67 8.12 -18.45 4.54
CA SER A 67 8.32 -19.86 4.90
C SER A 67 8.07 -20.16 6.38
N GLU A 68 8.21 -19.18 7.27
CA GLU A 68 7.91 -19.31 8.70
C GLU A 68 6.42 -19.09 9.03
N PHE A 69 5.61 -18.68 8.05
CA PHE A 69 4.17 -18.46 8.21
C PHE A 69 3.37 -19.07 7.03
N PRO A 70 3.30 -20.41 6.95
CA PRO A 70 2.66 -21.10 5.84
C PRO A 70 1.15 -20.84 5.83
N THR A 71 0.62 -20.39 4.69
CA THR A 71 -0.81 -20.21 4.46
C THR A 71 -1.32 -21.17 3.38
N PRO A 72 -2.59 -21.61 3.42
CA PRO A 72 -3.14 -22.49 2.37
C PRO A 72 -3.04 -21.89 0.96
N ALA A 73 -3.30 -20.60 0.84
CA ALA A 73 -3.09 -19.86 -0.41
C ALA A 73 -1.62 -19.45 -0.56
N LYS A 74 -1.04 -19.69 -1.75
CA LYS A 74 0.29 -19.17 -2.09
C LYS A 74 0.19 -17.66 -2.31
N ARG A 75 0.89 -16.88 -1.49
CA ARG A 75 0.97 -15.43 -1.65
C ARG A 75 2.14 -15.07 -2.57
N PRO A 76 1.97 -14.12 -3.50
CA PRO A 76 3.08 -13.63 -4.32
C PRO A 76 4.11 -12.92 -3.43
N LEU A 77 5.40 -13.15 -3.68
CA LEU A 77 6.48 -12.41 -3.03
C LEU A 77 6.51 -10.94 -3.49
N TYR A 78 6.02 -10.66 -4.70
CA TYR A 78 5.98 -9.32 -5.27
C TYR A 78 4.66 -9.09 -5.99
N SER A 79 3.82 -8.22 -5.42
CA SER A 79 2.52 -7.81 -5.98
C SER A 79 2.41 -6.30 -6.17
N VAL A 80 3.54 -5.62 -6.37
CA VAL A 80 3.55 -4.20 -6.71
C VAL A 80 3.03 -4.05 -8.14
N LEU A 81 1.85 -3.45 -8.27
CA LEU A 81 1.25 -3.14 -9.57
C LEU A 81 1.91 -1.88 -10.15
N SER A 82 2.22 -1.89 -11.45
CA SER A 82 2.64 -0.68 -12.18
C SER A 82 1.43 0.26 -12.32
N VAL A 83 1.65 1.53 -11.97
CA VAL A 83 0.67 2.62 -12.04
C VAL A 83 0.95 3.57 -13.21
N ASP A 84 1.90 3.24 -14.09
CA ASP A 84 2.34 4.12 -15.18
C ASP A 84 1.20 4.48 -16.13
N LYS A 85 0.28 3.53 -16.35
CA LYS A 85 -0.87 3.72 -17.24
C LYS A 85 -1.80 4.82 -16.71
N ILE A 86 -2.11 4.82 -15.41
CA ILE A 86 -2.99 5.83 -14.82
C ILE A 86 -2.25 7.17 -14.67
N GLN A 87 -0.97 7.15 -14.33
CA GLN A 87 -0.14 8.37 -14.29
C GLN A 87 -0.07 9.08 -15.65
N LYS A 88 0.09 8.34 -16.74
CA LYS A 88 0.06 8.92 -18.10
C LYS A 88 -1.31 9.45 -18.49
N ALA A 89 -2.38 8.82 -18.00
CA ALA A 89 -3.75 9.20 -18.31
C ALA A 89 -4.22 10.45 -17.54
N ILE A 90 -3.76 10.64 -16.31
CA ILE A 90 -4.05 11.81 -15.46
C ILE A 90 -2.75 12.43 -14.88
N PRO A 91 -1.87 13.01 -15.72
CA PRO A 91 -0.52 13.41 -15.34
C PRO A 91 -0.44 14.57 -14.33
N LYS A 92 -1.56 15.26 -14.08
CA LYS A 92 -1.66 16.36 -13.12
C LYS A 92 -2.24 15.93 -11.77
N SER A 93 -2.59 14.65 -11.61
CA SER A 93 -3.15 14.13 -10.36
C SER A 93 -2.17 14.31 -9.22
N LYS A 94 -2.55 15.10 -8.22
CA LYS A 94 -1.80 15.21 -6.96
C LYS A 94 -1.98 13.97 -6.10
N VAL A 95 -3.13 13.31 -6.22
CA VAL A 95 -3.47 12.10 -5.47
C VAL A 95 -2.45 11.01 -5.78
N LEU A 96 -2.15 10.75 -7.06
CA LEU A 96 -1.18 9.72 -7.47
C LEU A 96 0.26 9.91 -6.93
N ASN A 97 0.62 11.09 -6.42
CA ASN A 97 1.96 11.36 -5.89
C ASN A 97 2.11 10.97 -4.41
N SER A 98 1.01 10.72 -3.70
CA SER A 98 1.05 10.35 -2.28
C SER A 98 1.82 9.04 -2.05
N SER A 99 2.73 9.06 -1.09
CA SER A 99 3.42 7.88 -0.57
C SER A 99 2.50 7.07 0.35
N TRP A 100 2.78 5.78 0.52
CA TRP A 100 1.97 4.94 1.41
C TRP A 100 2.03 5.41 2.87
N LYS A 101 3.12 6.06 3.30
CA LYS A 101 3.25 6.60 4.67
C LYS A 101 2.30 7.76 4.90
N GLU A 102 2.24 8.71 3.97
CA GLU A 102 1.28 9.82 4.03
C GLU A 102 -0.16 9.30 4.07
N LEU A 103 -0.47 8.25 3.30
CA LEU A 103 -1.81 7.64 3.32
C LEU A 103 -2.13 6.92 4.63
N VAL A 104 -1.13 6.32 5.28
CA VAL A 104 -1.30 5.72 6.61
C VAL A 104 -1.48 6.81 7.66
N ASP A 105 -0.71 7.88 7.61
CA ASP A 105 -0.85 9.01 8.54
C ASP A 105 -2.24 9.67 8.37
N GLU A 106 -2.69 9.93 7.13
CA GLU A 106 -4.05 10.43 6.84
C GLU A 106 -5.12 9.52 7.43
N TYR A 107 -4.95 8.20 7.35
CA TYR A 107 -5.91 7.22 7.90
C TYR A 107 -5.91 7.15 9.44
N LEU A 108 -4.76 7.37 10.09
CA LEU A 108 -4.66 7.28 11.55
C LEU A 108 -5.11 8.58 12.24
N GLU A 109 -5.18 9.69 11.52
CA GLU A 109 -5.66 10.99 12.01
C GLU A 109 -7.19 11.15 11.94
N THR A 110 -7.91 10.27 11.23
CA THR A 110 -9.39 10.25 11.15
C THR A 110 -10.04 9.50 12.30
#